data_AF-A0AAN8PAN4-F1
#
_entry.id   AF-A0AAN8PAN4-F1
#
_cell.length_a   1.000
_cell.length_b   1.000
_cell.length_c   1.000
_cell.angle_alpha   90.00
_cell.angle_beta   90.00
_cell.angle_gamma   90.00
#
_symmetry.space_group_name_H-M   'P 1'
#
loop_
_entity.id
_entity.type
_entity.pdbx_description
1 polymer ?
#
loop_
_entity_poly.entity_id
_entity_poly.type
_entity_poly.pdbx_seq_one_letter_code
_entity_poly.pdbx_strand_id
1 'polypeptide(L)'
;MIAVPWETSQITELDLTSTELSTDCLDSVLTRCPGFTYLGLGHCEFFTDKILERLMEKGKLTRLQAIDISHTHALSENTLYHFLHNHGHNLRGLMLAGKPKLTENFWLMVIRYLKNMRVCVLGTANGWFLKMQSRVHVDQIVEAFAQQCPYMSRLEIQWDPDTIRYSDKSSKFIDHLRLRCPHLRSFSLSDGEYYEMVKSNFERADRQKVVRTTTNYTTSIVCLLNNYKDLLFN
;
A
#
# COMPACT_ATOMS: atom_id res chain seq x y z
N MET A 1 29.49 -24.29 -0.27
CA MET A 1 28.83 -23.19 0.48
C MET A 1 27.98 -23.80 1.58
N ILE A 2 28.19 -23.40 2.84
CA ILE A 2 27.30 -23.80 3.94
C ILE A 2 25.97 -23.08 3.73
N ALA A 3 24.86 -23.82 3.73
CA ALA A 3 23.53 -23.23 3.59
C ALA A 3 23.24 -22.33 4.80
N VAL A 4 22.83 -21.09 4.57
CA VAL A 4 22.39 -20.17 5.64
C VAL A 4 21.20 -20.80 6.37
N PRO A 5 21.22 -20.91 7.72
CA PRO A 5 20.15 -21.55 8.49
C PRO A 5 18.99 -20.57 8.75
N TRP A 6 18.23 -20.23 7.70
CA TRP A 6 17.11 -19.29 7.76
C TRP A 6 16.03 -19.71 8.78
N GLU A 7 15.86 -21.02 9.00
CA GLU A 7 14.87 -21.61 9.90
C GLU A 7 15.07 -21.25 11.36
N THR A 8 16.33 -21.05 11.78
CA THR A 8 16.68 -20.68 13.15
C THR A 8 16.98 -19.19 13.29
N SER A 9 16.82 -18.42 12.22
CA SER A 9 17.02 -16.98 12.24
C SER A 9 15.96 -16.27 13.11
N GLN A 10 16.31 -15.09 13.62
CA GLN A 10 15.39 -14.21 14.34
C GLN A 10 14.79 -13.13 13.42
N ILE A 11 14.94 -13.28 12.10
CA ILE A 11 14.50 -12.28 11.12
C ILE A 11 12.98 -12.31 11.03
N THR A 12 12.34 -11.21 11.42
CA THR A 12 10.90 -10.98 11.23
C THR A 12 10.61 -9.72 10.40
N GLU A 13 11.60 -8.86 10.20
CA GLU A 13 11.52 -7.67 9.35
C GLU A 13 12.56 -7.81 8.24
N LEU A 14 12.09 -7.93 6.99
CA LEU A 14 12.95 -8.17 5.84
C LEU A 14 12.53 -7.24 4.70
N ASP A 15 13.49 -6.56 4.09
CA ASP A 15 13.30 -5.74 2.91
C ASP A 15 14.24 -6.18 1.80
N LEU A 16 13.67 -6.64 0.68
CA LEU A 16 14.35 -7.08 -0.53
C LEU A 16 13.92 -6.23 -1.73
N THR A 17 13.36 -5.04 -1.48
CA THR A 17 12.87 -4.12 -2.53
C THR A 17 13.97 -3.84 -3.56
N SER A 18 13.59 -3.85 -4.83
CA SER A 18 14.48 -3.59 -5.99
C SER A 18 15.67 -4.55 -6.10
N THR A 19 15.53 -5.78 -5.63
CA THR A 19 16.51 -6.85 -5.85
C THR A 19 16.15 -7.72 -7.05
N GLU A 20 17.16 -8.20 -7.78
CA GLU A 20 17.01 -9.12 -8.93
C GLU A 20 17.07 -10.60 -8.50
N LEU A 21 16.46 -10.94 -7.36
CA LEU A 21 16.45 -12.31 -6.86
C LEU A 21 15.53 -13.19 -7.70
N SER A 22 16.01 -14.37 -8.10
CA SER A 22 15.21 -15.35 -8.84
C SER A 22 14.03 -15.89 -8.02
N THR A 23 13.02 -16.42 -8.70
CA THR A 23 11.87 -17.10 -8.08
C THR A 23 12.31 -18.16 -7.07
N ASP A 24 13.30 -18.99 -7.40
CA ASP A 24 13.80 -20.05 -6.52
C ASP A 24 14.53 -19.49 -5.29
N CYS A 25 15.25 -18.38 -5.45
CA CYS A 25 15.92 -17.71 -4.34
C CYS A 25 14.90 -17.10 -3.37
N LEU A 26 13.92 -16.37 -3.89
CA LEU A 26 12.82 -15.80 -3.10
C LEU A 26 12.03 -16.88 -2.37
N ASP A 27 11.62 -17.94 -3.08
CA ASP A 27 10.90 -19.07 -2.49
C ASP A 27 11.72 -19.74 -1.38
N SER A 28 13.00 -20.02 -1.63
CA SER A 28 13.90 -20.63 -0.65
C SER A 28 14.05 -19.76 0.61
N VAL A 29 14.38 -18.47 0.46
CA VAL A 29 14.62 -17.58 1.60
C VAL A 29 13.31 -17.35 2.38
N LEU A 30 12.24 -16.95 1.69
CA LEU A 30 11.01 -16.51 2.34
C LEU A 30 10.27 -17.66 3.04
N THR A 31 10.30 -18.88 2.49
CA THR A 31 9.60 -20.02 3.09
C THR A 31 10.36 -20.68 4.24
N ARG A 32 11.67 -20.42 4.35
CA ARG A 32 12.52 -20.96 5.42
C ARG A 32 12.56 -20.04 6.64
N CYS A 33 12.44 -18.73 6.48
CA CYS A 33 12.31 -17.79 7.60
C CYS A 33 11.14 -18.14 8.55
N PRO A 34 11.21 -17.82 9.85
CA PRO A 34 10.16 -18.19 10.82
C PRO A 34 8.80 -17.50 10.58
N GLY A 35 8.79 -16.41 9.82
CA GLY A 35 7.59 -15.63 9.48
C GLY A 35 7.79 -14.15 9.77
N PHE A 36 6.98 -13.29 9.16
CA PHE A 36 7.27 -11.86 9.04
C PHE A 36 6.27 -11.00 9.80
N THR A 37 6.76 -9.88 10.35
CA THR A 37 6.00 -8.72 10.80
C THR A 37 6.07 -7.58 9.79
N TYR A 38 7.20 -7.47 9.06
CA TYR A 38 7.42 -6.53 7.98
C TYR A 38 8.06 -7.26 6.79
N LEU A 39 7.53 -7.04 5.59
CA LEU A 39 8.09 -7.63 4.36
C LEU A 39 8.08 -6.60 3.21
N GLY A 40 9.26 -6.15 2.80
CA GLY A 40 9.47 -5.30 1.62
C GLY A 40 9.89 -6.12 0.41
N LEU A 41 9.12 -6.06 -0.67
CA LEU A 41 9.30 -6.77 -1.93
C LEU A 41 8.92 -5.88 -3.12
N GLY A 42 8.98 -4.55 -2.96
CA GLY A 42 8.69 -3.62 -4.04
C GLY A 42 9.63 -3.87 -5.22
N HIS A 43 9.14 -3.80 -6.45
CA HIS A 43 9.94 -4.04 -7.66
C HIS A 43 10.61 -5.43 -7.75
N CYS A 44 10.21 -6.42 -6.94
CA CYS A 44 10.67 -7.80 -7.11
C CYS A 44 9.87 -8.50 -8.23
N GLU A 45 10.34 -8.42 -9.47
CA GLU A 45 9.61 -8.94 -10.65
C GLU A 45 9.30 -10.44 -10.58
N PHE A 46 10.16 -11.22 -9.92
CA PHE A 46 10.02 -12.67 -9.79
C PHE A 46 9.24 -13.12 -8.54
N PHE A 47 8.63 -12.17 -7.79
CA PHE A 47 7.71 -12.51 -6.72
C PHE A 47 6.32 -12.85 -7.30
N THR A 48 6.06 -14.15 -7.47
CA THR A 48 4.89 -14.69 -8.17
C THR A 48 3.76 -15.14 -7.23
N ASP A 49 2.57 -15.36 -7.79
CA ASP A 49 1.41 -15.92 -7.08
C ASP A 49 1.76 -17.19 -6.29
N LYS A 50 2.51 -18.11 -6.91
CA LYS A 50 2.94 -19.37 -6.30
C LYS A 50 3.74 -19.16 -5.01
N ILE A 51 4.60 -18.14 -4.96
CA ILE A 51 5.38 -17.83 -3.75
C ILE A 51 4.44 -17.29 -2.69
N LEU A 52 3.59 -16.32 -3.02
CA LEU A 52 2.65 -15.71 -2.07
C LEU A 52 1.70 -16.75 -1.47
N GLU A 53 1.14 -17.64 -2.29
CA GLU A 53 0.29 -18.76 -1.87
C GLU A 53 1.01 -19.69 -0.90
N ARG A 54 2.23 -20.10 -1.23
CA ARG A 54 3.04 -20.94 -0.36
C ARG A 54 3.39 -20.27 0.98
N LEU A 55 3.61 -18.96 0.99
CA LEU A 55 3.83 -18.20 2.23
C LEU A 55 2.57 -18.18 3.10
N MET A 56 1.38 -18.07 2.49
CA MET A 56 0.11 -18.18 3.19
C MET A 56 -0.09 -19.60 3.75
N GLU A 57 0.09 -20.65 2.94
CA GLU A 57 -0.04 -22.06 3.33
C GLU A 57 0.88 -22.44 4.49
N LYS A 58 2.13 -21.95 4.46
CA LYS A 58 3.11 -22.20 5.53
C LYS A 58 2.95 -21.28 6.74
N GLY A 59 1.92 -20.45 6.78
CA GLY A 59 1.63 -19.55 7.90
C GLY A 59 2.66 -18.44 8.11
N LYS A 60 3.48 -18.13 7.10
CA LYS A 60 4.58 -17.14 7.22
C LYS A 60 4.10 -15.70 7.36
N LEU A 61 2.85 -15.46 6.97
CA LEU A 61 2.22 -14.13 6.97
C LEU A 61 1.22 -13.94 8.13
N THR A 62 1.13 -14.90 9.06
CA THR A 62 0.17 -14.85 10.18
C THR A 62 0.36 -13.64 11.09
N ARG A 63 1.61 -13.18 11.26
CA ARG A 63 1.97 -12.02 12.10
C ARG A 63 2.27 -10.75 11.29
N LEU A 64 2.03 -10.79 9.97
CA LEU A 64 2.40 -9.71 9.06
C LEU A 64 1.59 -8.45 9.39
N GLN A 65 2.29 -7.34 9.61
CA GLN A 65 1.70 -6.04 9.89
C GLN A 65 1.95 -5.04 8.77
N ALA A 66 3.04 -5.17 8.03
CA ALA A 66 3.40 -4.24 6.98
C ALA A 66 3.97 -5.01 5.77
N ILE A 67 3.46 -4.70 4.59
CA ILE A 67 3.96 -5.28 3.34
C ILE A 67 4.05 -4.25 2.23
N ASP A 68 5.19 -4.26 1.54
CA ASP A 68 5.36 -3.57 0.27
C ASP A 68 5.52 -4.60 -0.83
N ILE A 69 4.55 -4.63 -1.73
CA ILE A 69 4.58 -5.43 -2.96
C ILE A 69 4.21 -4.51 -4.13
N SER A 70 4.69 -3.27 -4.11
CA SER A 70 4.50 -2.32 -5.21
C SER A 70 5.25 -2.80 -6.44
N HIS A 71 4.72 -2.54 -7.63
CA HIS A 71 5.36 -2.88 -8.91
C HIS A 71 5.72 -4.38 -9.14
N THR A 72 5.20 -5.30 -8.32
CA THR A 72 5.28 -6.74 -8.60
C THR A 72 4.19 -7.18 -9.60
N HIS A 73 4.49 -7.09 -10.90
CA HIS A 73 3.52 -7.37 -11.97
C HIS A 73 3.15 -8.86 -12.13
N ALA A 74 3.96 -9.77 -11.57
CA ALA A 74 3.71 -11.20 -11.57
C ALA A 74 2.61 -11.65 -10.60
N LEU A 75 2.13 -10.75 -9.72
CA LEU A 75 1.00 -11.03 -8.84
C LEU A 75 -0.33 -10.75 -9.53
N SER A 76 -1.23 -11.72 -9.52
CA SER A 76 -2.58 -11.57 -10.05
C SER A 76 -3.51 -10.87 -9.07
N GLU A 77 -4.55 -10.24 -9.61
CA GLU A 77 -5.63 -9.62 -8.81
C GLU A 77 -6.31 -10.65 -7.89
N ASN A 78 -6.49 -11.89 -8.36
CA ASN A 78 -7.13 -12.95 -7.59
C ASN A 78 -6.31 -13.34 -6.36
N THR A 79 -5.01 -13.61 -6.52
CA THR A 79 -4.14 -13.98 -5.41
C THR A 79 -4.00 -12.83 -4.41
N LEU A 80 -3.95 -11.58 -4.88
CA LEU A 80 -3.97 -10.40 -4.02
C LEU A 80 -5.29 -10.24 -3.24
N TYR A 81 -6.42 -10.50 -3.87
CA TYR A 81 -7.72 -10.52 -3.19
C TYR A 81 -7.74 -11.56 -2.07
N HIS A 82 -7.31 -12.80 -2.35
CA HIS A 82 -7.22 -13.86 -1.34
C HIS A 82 -6.28 -13.51 -0.20
N PHE A 83 -5.10 -12.93 -0.51
CA PHE A 83 -4.16 -12.46 0.50
C PHE A 83 -4.79 -11.40 1.41
N LEU A 84 -5.41 -10.36 0.84
CA LEU A 84 -6.01 -9.28 1.64
C LEU A 84 -7.26 -9.75 2.40
N HIS A 85 -8.03 -10.69 1.85
CA HIS A 85 -9.15 -11.32 2.55
C HIS A 85 -8.67 -12.07 3.81
N ASN A 86 -7.60 -12.86 3.68
CA ASN A 86 -7.09 -13.69 4.78
C ASN A 86 -6.25 -12.92 5.80
N HIS A 87 -5.45 -11.94 5.36
CA HIS A 87 -4.45 -11.29 6.21
C HIS A 87 -4.68 -9.79 6.42
N GLY A 88 -5.58 -9.16 5.66
CA GLY A 88 -5.78 -7.70 5.67
C GLY A 88 -6.14 -7.13 7.05
N HIS A 89 -6.81 -7.92 7.89
CA HIS A 89 -7.19 -7.51 9.24
C HIS A 89 -5.99 -7.30 10.18
N ASN A 90 -4.85 -7.95 9.91
CA ASN A 90 -3.61 -7.78 10.69
C ASN A 90 -2.75 -6.61 10.18
N LEU A 91 -3.00 -6.14 8.95
CA LEU A 91 -2.18 -5.13 8.31
C LEU A 91 -2.42 -3.73 8.89
N ARG A 92 -1.30 -3.06 9.13
CA ARG A 92 -1.17 -1.64 9.48
C ARG A 92 -0.54 -0.84 8.34
N GLY A 93 0.23 -1.51 7.48
CA GLY A 93 0.87 -0.93 6.30
C GLY A 93 0.65 -1.78 5.06
N LEU A 94 0.22 -1.16 3.97
CA LEU A 94 0.08 -1.80 2.67
C LEU A 94 0.57 -0.86 1.58
N MET A 95 1.59 -1.27 0.83
CA MET A 95 2.00 -0.62 -0.41
C MET A 95 1.73 -1.59 -1.55
N LEU A 96 0.78 -1.22 -2.40
CA LEU A 96 0.29 -2.04 -3.52
C LEU A 96 0.18 -1.18 -4.80
N ALA A 97 1.11 -0.25 -4.96
CA ALA A 97 1.16 0.66 -6.10
C ALA A 97 1.70 -0.02 -7.37
N GLY A 98 1.52 0.65 -8.50
CA GLY A 98 2.15 0.27 -9.76
C GLY A 98 1.53 -0.96 -10.42
N LYS A 99 0.26 -1.27 -10.14
CA LYS A 99 -0.45 -2.40 -10.73
C LYS A 99 -1.65 -1.91 -11.55
N PRO A 100 -1.53 -1.84 -12.89
CA PRO A 100 -2.57 -1.27 -13.76
C PRO A 100 -3.94 -1.97 -13.67
N LYS A 101 -3.94 -3.26 -13.31
CA LYS A 101 -5.15 -4.07 -13.17
C LYS A 101 -5.93 -3.76 -11.89
N LEU A 102 -5.27 -3.23 -10.85
CA LEU A 102 -5.91 -2.92 -9.57
C LEU A 102 -6.61 -1.57 -9.63
N THR A 103 -7.80 -1.57 -10.21
CA THR A 103 -8.67 -0.38 -10.37
C THR A 103 -9.65 -0.25 -9.20
N GLU A 104 -10.59 0.70 -9.30
CA GLU A 104 -11.58 1.00 -8.27
C GLU A 104 -12.28 -0.23 -7.68
N ASN A 105 -12.81 -1.12 -8.52
CA ASN A 105 -13.60 -2.27 -8.07
C ASN A 105 -12.81 -3.17 -7.11
N PHE A 106 -11.54 -3.42 -7.43
CA PHE A 106 -10.66 -4.21 -6.56
C PHE A 106 -10.54 -3.55 -5.18
N TRP A 107 -10.25 -2.24 -5.14
CA TRP A 107 -10.08 -1.50 -3.90
C TRP A 107 -11.35 -1.48 -3.04
N LEU A 108 -12.51 -1.22 -3.66
CA LEU A 108 -13.79 -1.25 -2.97
C LEU A 108 -14.10 -2.63 -2.34
N MET A 109 -13.66 -3.72 -2.98
CA MET A 109 -13.82 -5.07 -2.45
C MET A 109 -12.91 -5.38 -1.25
N VAL A 110 -11.68 -4.84 -1.23
CA VAL A 110 -10.66 -5.23 -0.23
C VAL A 110 -10.54 -4.26 0.95
N ILE A 111 -10.91 -2.98 0.80
CA ILE A 111 -10.79 -1.96 1.87
C ILE A 111 -11.51 -2.37 3.16
N ARG A 112 -12.64 -3.07 3.05
CA ARG A 112 -13.39 -3.61 4.21
C ARG A 112 -12.59 -4.57 5.10
N TYR A 113 -11.51 -5.16 4.59
CA TYR A 113 -10.62 -6.03 5.36
C TYR A 113 -9.51 -5.24 6.08
N LEU A 114 -9.28 -3.97 5.73
CA LEU A 114 -8.12 -3.16 6.17
C LEU A 114 -8.42 -2.31 7.43
N LYS A 115 -9.13 -2.89 8.41
CA LYS A 115 -9.68 -2.13 9.55
C LYS A 115 -8.62 -1.47 10.45
N ASN A 116 -7.42 -2.04 10.50
CA ASN A 116 -6.30 -1.56 11.31
C ASN A 116 -5.27 -0.73 10.51
N MET A 117 -5.62 -0.35 9.28
CA MET A 117 -4.70 0.32 8.36
C MET A 117 -4.28 1.69 8.87
N ARG A 118 -2.97 1.95 8.84
CA ARG A 118 -2.34 3.23 9.19
C ARG A 118 -1.66 3.87 8.00
N VAL A 119 -1.08 3.08 7.10
CA VAL A 119 -0.35 3.55 5.92
C VAL A 119 -0.81 2.76 4.71
N CYS A 120 -1.39 3.42 3.71
CA CYS A 120 -1.82 2.76 2.48
C CYS A 120 -1.33 3.54 1.26
N VAL A 121 -0.68 2.83 0.32
CA VAL A 121 -0.24 3.38 -0.97
C VAL A 121 -0.86 2.53 -2.08
N LEU A 122 -1.58 3.20 -2.97
CA LEU A 122 -2.36 2.56 -4.02
C LEU A 122 -2.35 3.37 -5.33
N GLY A 123 -2.86 2.72 -6.37
CA GLY A 123 -2.95 3.28 -7.70
C GLY A 123 -1.70 3.06 -8.52
N THR A 124 -1.69 3.63 -9.71
CA THR A 124 -0.58 3.52 -10.64
C THR A 124 -0.51 4.81 -11.44
N ALA A 125 0.65 5.46 -11.41
CA ALA A 125 0.92 6.54 -12.33
C ALA A 125 1.04 5.96 -13.75
N ASN A 126 0.64 6.73 -14.75
CA ASN A 126 0.98 6.48 -16.12
C ASN A 126 2.50 6.63 -16.29
N GLY A 127 3.02 5.88 -17.24
CA GLY A 127 4.41 5.96 -17.66
C GLY A 127 4.47 6.11 -19.17
N TRP A 128 5.66 6.37 -19.69
CA TRP A 128 5.88 6.48 -21.13
C TRP A 128 5.40 5.23 -21.92
N PHE A 129 5.39 4.05 -21.27
CA PHE A 129 4.94 2.77 -21.81
C PHE A 129 3.56 2.32 -21.32
N LEU A 130 2.99 2.97 -20.30
CA LEU A 130 1.74 2.57 -19.65
C LEU A 130 0.73 3.71 -19.71
N LYS A 131 -0.32 3.51 -20.51
CA LYS A 131 -1.50 4.39 -20.53
C LYS A 131 -2.73 3.61 -20.09
N MET A 132 -3.29 3.97 -18.94
CA MET A 132 -4.57 3.40 -18.52
C MET A 132 -5.69 3.89 -19.43
N GLN A 133 -6.48 2.96 -19.96
CA GLN A 133 -7.69 3.28 -20.73
C GLN A 133 -8.92 3.42 -19.81
N SER A 134 -8.89 2.78 -18.65
CA SER A 134 -9.98 2.83 -17.66
C SER A 134 -9.88 4.08 -16.79
N ARG A 135 -11.04 4.69 -16.55
CA ARG A 135 -11.19 5.77 -15.59
C ARG A 135 -11.49 5.20 -14.21
N VAL A 136 -10.95 5.81 -13.15
CA VAL A 136 -11.08 5.34 -11.76
C VAL A 136 -11.86 6.38 -10.96
N HIS A 137 -13.00 6.02 -10.35
CA HIS A 137 -13.72 6.98 -9.51
C HIS A 137 -13.08 7.07 -8.11
N VAL A 138 -12.18 8.04 -7.94
CA VAL A 138 -11.38 8.18 -6.70
C VAL A 138 -12.23 8.51 -5.47
N ASP A 139 -13.37 9.17 -5.67
CA ASP A 139 -14.31 9.53 -4.60
C ASP A 139 -14.78 8.31 -3.78
N GLN A 140 -15.15 7.22 -4.45
CA GLN A 140 -15.67 6.04 -3.77
C GLN A 140 -14.58 5.36 -2.94
N ILE A 141 -13.34 5.39 -3.43
CA ILE A 141 -12.18 4.85 -2.73
C ILE A 141 -11.88 5.67 -1.48
N VAL A 142 -11.87 7.00 -1.59
CA VAL A 142 -11.67 7.89 -0.46
C VAL A 142 -12.77 7.72 0.59
N GLU A 143 -14.03 7.65 0.17
CA GLU A 143 -15.15 7.39 1.07
C GLU A 143 -15.03 6.01 1.74
N ALA A 144 -14.63 4.97 1.01
CA ALA A 144 -14.43 3.64 1.57
C ALA A 144 -13.34 3.64 2.65
N PHE A 145 -12.21 4.32 2.43
CA PHE A 145 -11.17 4.48 3.46
C PHE A 145 -11.69 5.25 4.68
N ALA A 146 -12.42 6.34 4.46
CA ALA A 146 -13.03 7.11 5.54
C ALA A 146 -13.97 6.24 6.40
N GLN A 147 -14.72 5.32 5.78
CA GLN A 147 -15.67 4.47 6.46
C GLN A 147 -15.02 3.28 7.19
N GLN A 148 -13.97 2.69 6.61
CA GLN A 148 -13.45 1.40 7.07
C GLN A 148 -12.12 1.49 7.84
N CYS A 149 -11.37 2.59 7.71
CA CYS A 149 -10.00 2.72 8.23
C CYS A 149 -9.84 3.92 9.19
N PRO A 150 -10.39 3.88 10.42
CA PRO A 150 -10.34 5.01 11.36
C PRO A 150 -8.92 5.35 11.85
N TYR A 151 -8.00 4.39 11.78
CA TYR A 151 -6.60 4.56 12.20
C TYR A 151 -5.68 5.09 11.10
N MET A 152 -6.23 5.47 9.95
CA MET A 152 -5.46 5.95 8.81
C MET A 152 -4.61 7.18 9.20
N SER A 153 -3.31 7.09 8.90
CA SER A 153 -2.33 8.14 9.20
C SER A 153 -1.65 8.68 7.95
N ARG A 154 -1.48 7.84 6.91
CA ARG A 154 -0.91 8.22 5.63
C ARG A 154 -1.65 7.48 4.52
N LEU A 155 -2.23 8.23 3.59
CA LEU A 155 -2.88 7.68 2.40
C LEU A 155 -2.21 8.28 1.17
N GLU A 156 -1.88 7.46 0.19
CA GLU A 156 -1.32 7.91 -1.08
C GLU A 156 -2.03 7.25 -2.25
N ILE A 157 -2.52 8.06 -3.19
CA ILE A 157 -3.22 7.62 -4.39
C ILE A 157 -2.45 8.15 -5.61
N GLN A 158 -1.91 7.24 -6.41
CA GLN A 158 -0.95 7.57 -7.48
C GLN A 158 -1.56 7.64 -8.89
N TRP A 159 -2.87 7.45 -9.06
CA TRP A 159 -3.46 7.62 -10.39
C TRP A 159 -3.36 9.07 -10.86
N ASP A 160 -3.02 9.24 -12.12
CA ASP A 160 -2.85 10.55 -12.74
C ASP A 160 -4.18 11.29 -12.95
N PRO A 161 -4.13 12.63 -13.14
CA PRO A 161 -5.31 13.46 -13.34
C PRO A 161 -6.20 13.01 -14.51
N ASP A 162 -5.62 12.48 -15.58
CA ASP A 162 -6.35 11.99 -16.74
C ASP A 162 -7.11 10.69 -16.46
N THR A 163 -6.63 9.91 -15.50
CA THR A 163 -7.12 8.58 -15.11
C THR A 163 -8.20 8.67 -14.04
N ILE A 164 -8.08 9.61 -13.09
CA ILE A 164 -9.07 9.77 -12.02
C ILE A 164 -10.34 10.47 -12.51
N ARG A 165 -11.48 10.06 -11.96
CA ARG A 165 -12.76 10.75 -12.08
C ARG A 165 -13.32 11.00 -10.69
N TYR A 166 -13.94 12.15 -10.52
CA TYR A 166 -14.50 12.59 -9.26
C TYR A 166 -15.71 13.49 -9.55
N SER A 167 -16.56 13.67 -8.56
CA SER A 167 -17.85 14.34 -8.68
C SER A 167 -17.84 15.71 -8.02
N ASP A 168 -18.87 16.52 -8.27
CA ASP A 168 -19.04 17.80 -7.55
C ASP A 168 -19.23 17.61 -6.03
N LYS A 169 -19.48 16.37 -5.59
CA LYS A 169 -19.62 16.00 -4.17
C LYS A 169 -18.30 15.61 -3.51
N SER A 170 -17.18 15.59 -4.23
CA SER A 170 -15.87 15.16 -3.69
C SER A 170 -15.51 15.83 -2.37
N SER A 171 -15.76 17.14 -2.25
CA SER A 171 -15.50 17.89 -1.01
C SER A 171 -16.13 17.25 0.22
N LYS A 172 -17.34 16.68 0.10
CA LYS A 172 -18.02 15.99 1.20
C LYS A 172 -17.30 14.70 1.61
N PHE A 173 -16.80 13.93 0.64
CA PHE A 173 -16.03 12.71 0.91
C PHE A 173 -14.68 13.04 1.56
N ILE A 174 -14.05 14.16 1.19
CA ILE A 174 -12.84 14.64 1.84
C ILE A 174 -13.13 15.05 3.30
N ASP A 175 -14.26 15.70 3.57
CA ASP A 175 -14.67 16.01 4.93
C ASP A 175 -14.90 14.73 5.75
N HIS A 176 -15.53 13.72 5.17
CA HIS A 176 -15.69 12.41 5.82
C HIS A 176 -14.35 11.77 6.17
N LEU A 177 -13.39 11.75 5.24
CA LEU A 177 -12.04 11.24 5.48
C LEU A 177 -11.40 11.96 6.67
N ARG A 178 -11.47 13.28 6.71
CA ARG A 178 -10.91 14.10 7.79
C ARG A 178 -11.54 13.85 9.14
N LEU A 179 -12.87 13.75 9.18
CA LEU A 179 -13.62 13.56 10.43
C LEU A 179 -13.48 12.14 10.98
N ARG A 180 -13.41 11.14 10.10
CA ARG A 180 -13.35 9.72 10.50
C ARG A 180 -11.92 9.19 10.67
N CYS A 181 -10.92 9.85 10.08
CA CYS A 181 -9.50 9.54 10.24
C CYS A 181 -8.80 10.69 10.97
N PRO A 182 -9.03 10.88 12.30
CA PRO A 182 -8.50 12.03 13.04
C PRO A 182 -6.96 12.07 13.08
N HIS A 183 -6.32 10.92 12.92
CA HIS A 183 -4.87 10.75 12.94
C HIS A 183 -4.21 10.91 11.56
N LEU A 184 -4.95 11.32 10.52
CA LEU A 184 -4.40 11.54 9.19
C LEU A 184 -3.35 12.67 9.21
N ARG A 185 -2.11 12.33 8.86
CA ARG A 185 -0.94 13.23 8.82
C ARG A 185 -0.48 13.54 7.41
N SER A 186 -0.77 12.66 6.46
CA SER A 186 -0.41 12.84 5.05
C SER A 186 -1.50 12.27 4.15
N PHE A 187 -1.92 13.03 3.16
CA PHE A 187 -2.71 12.58 2.02
C PHE A 187 -2.01 13.01 0.74
N SER A 188 -1.40 12.04 0.05
CA SER A 188 -0.59 12.27 -1.14
C SER A 188 -1.35 11.92 -2.41
N LEU A 189 -1.35 12.84 -3.38
CA LEU A 189 -2.09 12.74 -4.63
C LEU A 189 -1.22 13.19 -5.81
N SER A 190 -1.53 12.74 -7.01
CA SER A 190 -0.94 13.30 -8.23
C SER A 190 -1.37 14.75 -8.45
N ASP A 191 -0.45 15.56 -8.97
CA ASP A 191 -0.67 16.98 -9.25
C ASP A 191 -1.82 17.18 -10.26
N GLY A 192 -2.83 17.96 -9.91
CA GLY A 192 -3.98 18.24 -10.79
C GLY A 192 -5.17 18.86 -10.07
N GLU A 193 -6.29 19.01 -10.78
CA GLU A 193 -7.50 19.66 -10.25
C GLU A 193 -8.05 18.98 -8.98
N TYR A 194 -8.00 17.65 -8.92
CA TYR A 194 -8.42 16.91 -7.73
C TYR A 194 -7.53 17.22 -6.52
N TYR A 195 -6.21 17.27 -6.71
CA TYR A 195 -5.27 17.64 -5.66
C TYR A 195 -5.56 19.04 -5.13
N GLU A 196 -5.75 20.04 -6.01
CA GLU A 196 -6.04 21.42 -5.59
C GLU A 196 -7.37 21.53 -4.82
N MET A 197 -8.40 20.77 -5.24
CA MET A 197 -9.67 20.69 -4.53
C MET A 197 -9.49 20.09 -3.12
N VAL A 198 -8.76 18.97 -3.01
CA VAL A 198 -8.48 18.32 -1.72
C VAL A 198 -7.68 19.27 -0.82
N LYS A 199 -6.61 19.87 -1.35
CA LYS A 199 -5.77 20.84 -0.65
C LYS A 199 -6.59 22.01 -0.12
N SER A 200 -7.39 22.66 -0.97
CA SER A 200 -8.25 23.77 -0.56
C SER A 200 -9.23 23.36 0.53
N ASN A 201 -9.80 22.15 0.47
CA ASN A 201 -10.66 21.63 1.54
C ASN A 201 -9.92 21.52 2.88
N PHE A 202 -8.71 20.94 2.91
CA PHE A 202 -7.91 20.81 4.13
C PHE A 202 -7.41 22.17 4.66
N GLU A 203 -7.04 23.10 3.78
CA GLU A 203 -6.61 24.45 4.16
C GLU A 203 -7.73 25.24 4.85
N ARG A 204 -8.97 25.15 4.35
CA ARG A 204 -10.15 25.78 4.99
C ARG A 204 -10.42 25.30 6.41
N ALA A 205 -9.85 24.17 6.80
CA ALA A 205 -9.96 23.64 8.14
C ALA A 205 -8.63 23.61 8.90
N ASP A 206 -7.71 24.47 8.50
CA ASP A 206 -6.44 24.70 9.20
C ASP A 206 -5.54 23.46 9.27
N ARG A 207 -5.52 22.64 8.20
CA ARG A 207 -4.72 21.41 8.07
C ARG A 207 -3.75 21.42 6.88
N GLN A 208 -3.08 22.56 6.65
CA GLN A 208 -2.28 22.80 5.44
C GLN A 208 -1.20 21.73 5.14
N LYS A 209 -0.52 21.19 6.16
CA LYS A 209 0.62 20.25 5.97
C LYS A 209 0.23 18.79 5.69
N VAL A 210 -1.08 18.51 5.63
CA VAL A 210 -1.59 17.15 5.45
C VAL A 210 -1.59 16.76 3.97
N VAL A 211 -1.95 17.65 3.05
CA VAL A 211 -2.08 17.29 1.62
C VAL A 211 -0.76 17.53 0.90
N ARG A 212 -0.30 16.55 0.12
CA ARG A 212 0.99 16.58 -0.58
C ARG A 212 0.87 16.04 -2.00
N THR A 213 1.84 16.38 -2.82
CA THR A 213 1.94 15.91 -4.19
C THR A 213 2.80 14.64 -4.22
N THR A 214 2.49 13.68 -5.08
CA THR A 214 3.31 12.48 -5.29
C THR A 214 4.68 12.82 -5.90
N THR A 215 4.81 13.99 -6.54
CA THR A 215 6.07 14.53 -7.07
C THR A 215 7.06 14.95 -5.98
N ASN A 216 6.58 15.47 -4.86
CA ASN A 216 7.43 16.02 -3.79
C ASN A 216 7.50 15.12 -2.55
N TYR A 217 6.69 14.06 -2.50
CA TYR A 217 6.59 13.22 -1.32
C TYR A 217 6.18 11.79 -1.68
N THR A 218 6.94 10.83 -1.18
CA THR A 218 6.63 9.40 -1.29
C THR A 218 6.31 8.84 0.10
N THR A 219 5.16 8.19 0.22
CA THR A 219 4.75 7.48 1.42
C THR A 219 5.48 6.16 1.54
N SER A 220 5.95 5.85 2.75
CA SER A 220 6.63 4.60 3.05
C SER A 220 6.08 3.95 4.32
N ILE A 221 6.03 2.62 4.32
CA ILE A 221 5.69 1.80 5.49
C ILE A 221 6.85 1.62 6.45
N VAL A 222 8.06 2.11 6.15
CA VAL A 222 9.27 1.99 7.00
C VAL A 222 9.03 2.50 8.44
N CYS A 223 8.11 3.47 8.61
CA CYS A 223 7.70 3.95 9.94
C CYS A 223 6.98 2.90 10.81
N LEU A 224 6.71 1.71 10.28
CA LEU A 224 6.11 0.58 10.99
C LEU A 224 7.13 -0.47 11.43
N LEU A 225 8.43 -0.29 11.12
CA LEU A 225 9.49 -1.13 11.69
C LEU A 225 9.52 -0.99 13.22
N ASN A 226 9.78 -2.09 13.91
CA ASN A 226 9.82 -2.14 15.37
C ASN A 226 10.86 -1.16 15.95
N ASN A 227 12.01 -1.05 15.29
CA ASN A 227 13.11 -0.18 15.69
C ASN A 227 13.19 1.11 14.87
N TYR A 228 12.09 1.54 14.23
CA TYR A 228 12.10 2.75 13.39
C TYR A 228 12.58 4.00 14.14
N LYS A 229 12.28 4.10 15.44
CA LYS A 229 12.73 5.23 16.27
C LYS A 229 14.25 5.33 16.36
N ASP A 230 14.95 4.21 16.29
CA ASP A 230 16.41 4.16 16.35
C ASP A 230 17.05 4.55 15.00
N LEU A 231 16.27 4.55 13.92
CA LEU A 231 16.68 5.01 12.58
C LEU A 231 16.50 6.52 12.39
N LEU A 232 15.77 7.18 13.29
CA LEU A 232 15.66 8.63 13.26
C LEU A 232 16.99 9.20 13.78
N PHE A 233 17.75 9.85 12.90
CA PHE A 233 18.90 10.64 13.31
C PHE A 233 18.41 11.73 14.28
N ASN A 234 18.81 11.61 15.55
CA ASN A 234 18.57 12.65 16.56
C ASN A 234 19.35 13.91 16.23
#